data_AF-A0A350D6K4-F1
#
_entry.id   AF-A0A350D6K4-F1
#
_cell.length_a   1.000
_cell.length_b   1.000
_cell.length_c   1.000
_cell.angle_alpha   90.00
_cell.angle_beta   90.00
_cell.angle_gamma   90.00
#
_symmetry.space_group_name_H-M   'P 1'
#
loop_
_entity.id
_entity.type
_entity.pdbx_description
1 polymer ?
#
loop_
_entity_poly.entity_id
_entity_poly.type
_entity_poly.pdbx_seq_one_letter_code
_entity_poly.pdbx_strand_id
1 'polypeptide(L)'
;MSYIMELEKEDLEQAALLRIAANYAKIRKVKSIYAQKFREEIQVYILITSDRYDGSLMDQLLDIEYEIRKIYSSLIFEFFYPPVFISDKTDFIHPQAQCIFAR
;
A
#
# COMPACT_ATOMS: atom_id res chain seq x y z
N MET A 1 -13.91 7.88 -28.12
CA MET A 1 -14.38 8.03 -26.72
C MET A 1 -13.58 7.21 -25.71
N SER A 2 -12.64 6.32 -26.09
CA SER A 2 -11.93 5.43 -25.15
C SER A 2 -10.70 6.05 -24.48
N TYR A 3 -9.92 6.84 -25.22
CA TYR A 3 -8.60 7.30 -24.78
C TYR A 3 -8.64 8.31 -23.61
N ILE A 4 -9.65 9.17 -23.57
CA ILE A 4 -9.80 10.20 -22.53
C ILE A 4 -10.16 9.56 -21.18
N MET A 5 -11.03 8.54 -21.19
CA MET A 5 -11.41 7.81 -19.97
C MET A 5 -10.24 7.00 -19.38
N GLU A 6 -9.35 6.49 -20.23
CA GLU A 6 -8.15 5.77 -19.78
C GLU A 6 -7.15 6.72 -19.12
N LEU A 7 -6.93 7.92 -19.68
CA LEU A 7 -6.07 8.94 -19.10
C LEU A 7 -6.60 9.44 -17.74
N GLU A 8 -7.90 9.72 -17.64
CA GLU A 8 -8.53 10.14 -16.37
C GLU A 8 -8.42 9.05 -15.29
N LYS A 9 -8.50 7.77 -15.68
CA LYS A 9 -8.34 6.65 -14.77
C LYS A 9 -6.89 6.53 -14.29
N GLU A 10 -5.91 6.66 -15.18
CA GLU A 10 -4.49 6.62 -14.80
C GLU A 10 -4.09 7.76 -13.87
N ASP A 11 -4.62 8.98 -14.08
CA ASP A 11 -4.38 10.13 -13.19
C ASP A 11 -4.95 9.89 -11.79
N LEU A 12 -6.14 9.28 -11.69
CA LEU A 12 -6.75 8.91 -10.41
C LEU A 12 -5.95 7.83 -9.69
N GLU A 13 -5.43 6.83 -10.42
CA GLU A 13 -4.58 5.78 -9.86
C GLU A 13 -3.29 6.38 -9.29
N GLN A 14 -2.61 7.26 -10.03
CA GLN A 14 -1.39 7.94 -9.54
C GLN A 14 -1.67 8.82 -8.32
N ALA A 15 -2.78 9.56 -8.34
CA ALA A 15 -3.21 10.35 -7.18
C ALA A 15 -3.46 9.47 -5.94
N ALA A 16 -4.04 8.28 -6.14
CA ALA A 16 -4.24 7.31 -5.06
C ALA A 16 -2.91 6.83 -4.48
N LEU A 17 -1.96 6.43 -5.32
CA LEU A 17 -0.63 5.96 -4.88
C LEU A 17 0.13 7.02 -4.09
N LEU A 18 0.11 8.28 -4.56
CA LEU A 18 0.72 9.41 -3.85
C LEU A 18 0.07 9.63 -2.48
N ARG A 19 -1.26 9.56 -2.41
CA ARG A 19 -2.00 9.73 -1.15
C ARG A 19 -1.73 8.60 -0.17
N ILE A 20 -1.64 7.36 -0.65
CA ILE A 20 -1.26 6.20 0.16
C ILE A 20 0.13 6.41 0.74
N ALA A 21 1.13 6.70 -0.10
CA ALA A 21 2.49 6.97 0.34
C ALA A 21 2.53 8.09 1.39
N ALA A 22 1.87 9.22 1.13
CA ALA A 22 1.86 10.37 2.03
C ALA A 22 1.21 10.10 3.40
N ASN A 23 0.17 9.27 3.47
CA ASN A 23 -0.49 8.97 4.75
C ASN A 23 0.28 7.94 5.57
N TYR A 24 0.67 6.83 4.96
CA TYR A 24 1.39 5.77 5.67
C TYR A 24 2.85 6.14 6.01
N ALA A 25 3.50 7.03 5.26
CA ALA A 25 4.85 7.51 5.59
C ALA A 25 4.93 8.21 6.95
N LYS A 26 3.81 8.77 7.44
CA LYS A 26 3.70 9.40 8.77
C LYS A 26 3.83 8.39 9.90
N ILE A 27 3.53 7.12 9.64
CA ILE A 27 3.66 6.05 10.62
C ILE A 27 5.12 5.58 10.63
N ARG A 28 5.81 5.81 11.76
CA ARG A 28 7.24 5.47 11.92
C ARG A 28 7.52 3.98 11.69
N LYS A 29 6.57 3.12 12.07
CA LYS A 29 6.67 1.65 11.97
C LYS A 29 6.39 1.11 10.55
N VAL A 30 6.00 1.94 9.59
CA VAL A 30 5.93 1.55 8.18
C VAL A 30 7.34 1.62 7.59
N LYS A 31 7.85 0.47 7.11
CA LYS A 31 9.16 0.32 6.48
C LYS A 31 9.11 0.70 5.02
N SER A 32 8.15 0.14 4.29
CA SER A 32 8.03 0.31 2.84
C SER A 32 6.64 -0.04 2.36
N ILE A 33 6.24 0.57 1.25
CA ILE A 33 4.95 0.37 0.63
C ILE A 33 5.18 0.00 -0.83
N TYR A 34 4.49 -1.03 -1.28
CA TYR A 34 4.53 -1.50 -2.65
C TYR A 34 3.12 -1.50 -3.21
N ALA A 35 2.99 -1.23 -4.50
CA ALA A 35 1.73 -1.28 -5.20
C ALA A 35 1.86 -2.15 -6.45
N GLN A 36 0.83 -2.93 -6.73
CA GLN A 36 0.72 -3.73 -7.94
C GLN A 36 -0.68 -3.58 -8.51
N LYS A 37 -0.77 -3.32 -9.82
CA LYS A 37 -2.02 -3.40 -10.54
C LYS A 37 -2.29 -4.85 -10.95
N PHE A 38 -3.42 -5.40 -10.53
CA PHE A 38 -3.89 -6.71 -10.97
C PHE A 38 -5.33 -6.59 -11.47
N ARG A 39 -5.50 -6.73 -12.79
CA ARG A 39 -6.77 -6.45 -13.48
C ARG A 39 -7.26 -5.01 -13.20
N GLU A 40 -8.38 -4.86 -12.52
CA GLU A 40 -8.99 -3.56 -12.20
C GLU A 40 -8.70 -3.11 -10.76
N GLU A 41 -7.95 -3.91 -10.00
CA GLU A 41 -7.63 -3.66 -8.60
C GLU A 41 -6.17 -3.23 -8.45
N ILE A 42 -5.92 -2.38 -7.45
CA ILE A 42 -4.58 -2.02 -7.03
C ILE A 42 -4.35 -2.66 -5.67
N GLN A 43 -3.44 -3.63 -5.63
CA GLN A 43 -2.97 -4.27 -4.41
C GLN A 43 -1.86 -3.42 -3.80
N VAL A 44 -1.97 -3.12 -2.51
CA VAL A 44 -1.04 -2.30 -1.77
C VAL A 44 -0.50 -3.09 -0.59
N TYR A 45 0.80 -3.34 -0.62
CA TYR A 45 1.52 -4.10 0.38
C TYR A 45 2.26 -3.15 1.31
N ILE A 46 1.92 -3.17 2.60
CA ILE A 46 2.52 -2.30 3.62
C ILE A 46 3.37 -3.16 4.53
N LEU A 47 4.69 -2.99 4.44
CA LEU A 47 5.64 -3.70 5.27
C LEU A 47 5.88 -2.91 6.55
N ILE A 48 5.72 -3.59 7.67
CA ILE A 48 5.88 -3.04 9.01
C ILE A 48 7.27 -3.42 9.53
N THR A 49 7.91 -2.56 10.31
CA THR A 49 9.24 -2.81 10.89
C THR A 49 9.21 -3.75 12.11
N SER A 50 8.02 -4.16 12.56
CA SER A 50 7.79 -4.96 13.76
C SER A 50 7.67 -6.43 13.40
N ASP A 51 8.25 -7.30 14.21
CA ASP A 51 8.16 -8.76 14.11
C ASP A 51 6.94 -9.34 14.83
N ARG A 52 6.20 -8.50 15.56
CA ARG A 52 5.02 -8.87 16.34
C ARG A 52 3.86 -7.95 16.06
N TYR A 53 2.66 -8.55 16.12
CA TYR A 53 1.39 -7.84 16.03
C TYR A 53 1.27 -6.79 17.14
N ASP A 54 0.87 -5.58 16.75
CA ASP A 54 0.59 -4.45 17.63
C ASP A 54 -0.82 -3.94 17.29
N GLY A 55 -1.76 -4.17 18.20
CA GLY A 55 -3.17 -3.81 17.98
C GLY A 55 -3.36 -2.31 17.76
N SER A 56 -2.68 -1.47 18.53
CA SER A 56 -2.79 -0.01 18.40
C SER A 56 -2.22 0.48 17.07
N LEU A 57 -1.16 -0.16 16.58
CA LEU A 57 -0.65 0.12 15.24
C LEU A 57 -1.66 -0.33 14.17
N MET A 58 -2.25 -1.51 14.30
CA MET A 58 -3.24 -1.99 13.32
C MET A 58 -4.47 -1.10 13.28
N ASP A 59 -4.97 -0.63 14.41
CA ASP A 59 -6.09 0.32 14.45
C ASP A 59 -5.75 1.59 13.63
N GLN A 60 -4.56 2.16 13.83
CA GLN A 60 -4.10 3.32 13.05
C GLN A 60 -3.98 3.02 11.55
N LEU A 61 -3.50 1.84 11.19
CA LEU A 61 -3.35 1.43 9.79
C LEU A 61 -4.71 1.26 9.12
N LEU A 62 -5.66 0.63 9.82
CA LEU A 62 -7.03 0.41 9.35
C LEU A 62 -7.82 1.71 9.24
N ASP A 63 -7.61 2.67 10.15
CA ASP A 63 -8.21 4.01 10.04
C ASP A 63 -7.74 4.72 8.76
N ILE A 64 -6.43 4.65 8.44
CA ILE A 64 -5.89 5.21 7.19
C ILE A 64 -6.44 4.48 5.97
N GLU A 65 -6.48 3.14 6.00
CA GLU A 65 -7.09 2.34 4.93
C GLU A 65 -8.52 2.80 4.67
N TYR A 66 -9.33 2.90 5.73
CA TYR A 66 -10.74 3.27 5.63
C TYR A 66 -10.93 4.63 4.97
N GLU A 67 -10.17 5.64 5.38
CA GLU A 67 -10.23 6.98 4.79
C GLU A 67 -9.82 7.02 3.32
N ILE A 68 -8.85 6.19 2.92
CA ILE A 68 -8.42 6.12 1.52
C ILE A 68 -9.47 5.36 0.68
N ARG A 69 -10.02 4.26 1.17
CA ARG A 69 -11.00 3.43 0.46
C ARG A 69 -12.35 4.11 0.23
N LYS A 70 -12.71 5.09 1.06
CA LYS A 70 -13.86 5.98 0.79
C LYS A 70 -13.76 6.70 -0.56
N ILE A 71 -12.54 6.96 -1.01
CA ILE A 71 -12.24 7.74 -2.22
C ILE A 71 -11.84 6.80 -3.36
N TYR A 72 -11.13 5.72 -3.04
CA TYR A 72 -10.59 4.76 -4.00
C TYR A 72 -11.01 3.34 -3.60
N SER A 73 -12.20 2.93 -4.02
CA SER A 73 -12.82 1.67 -3.58
C SER A 73 -12.16 0.40 -4.15
N SER A 74 -11.39 0.52 -5.23
CA SER A 74 -10.68 -0.60 -5.90
C SER A 74 -9.32 -0.94 -5.29
N LEU A 75 -8.96 -0.33 -4.15
CA LEU A 75 -7.73 -0.62 -3.43
C LEU A 75 -7.90 -1.81 -2.48
N ILE A 76 -6.93 -2.72 -2.51
CA ILE A 76 -6.82 -3.83 -1.57
C ILE A 76 -5.53 -3.64 -0.79
N PHE A 77 -5.62 -3.65 0.54
CA PHE A 77 -4.47 -3.45 1.42
C PHE A 77 -4.08 -4.76 2.11
N GLU A 78 -2.78 -5.01 2.16
CA GLU A 78 -2.20 -6.13 2.90
C GLU A 78 -1.07 -5.61 3.80
N PHE A 79 -1.13 -5.99 5.08
CA PHE A 79 -0.17 -5.55 6.09
C PHE A 79 0.74 -6.71 6.47
N PHE A 80 2.05 -6.55 6.22
CA PHE A 80 3.04 -7.59 6.48
C PHE A 80 3.88 -7.27 7.70
N TYR A 81 3.84 -8.19 8.66
CA TYR A 81 4.78 -8.28 9.76
C TYR A 81 5.88 -9.27 9.37
N PRO A 82 7.10 -8.81 9.05
CA PRO A 82 8.19 -9.72 8.71
C PRO A 82 8.50 -10.60 9.92
N PRO A 83 8.52 -11.93 9.78
CA PRO A 83 8.96 -12.79 10.86
C PRO A 83 10.44 -12.53 11.18
N VAL A 84 10.83 -12.76 12.43
CA VAL A 84 12.18 -12.47 13.00
C VAL A 84 13.36 -12.93 12.13
N PHE A 85 13.15 -13.93 11.28
CA PHE A 85 14.19 -14.57 10.46
C PHE A 85 14.21 -14.14 8.99
N ILE A 86 13.26 -13.30 8.53
CA ILE A 86 13.18 -12.87 7.13
C ILE A 86 13.43 -11.36 7.05
N SER A 87 14.69 -11.02 6.75
CA SER A 87 15.20 -9.65 6.64
C SER A 87 14.75 -8.94 5.36
N ASP A 88 14.61 -9.70 4.27
CA ASP A 88 14.68 -9.15 2.92
C ASP A 88 13.33 -9.12 2.20
N LYS A 89 13.13 -8.00 1.49
CA LYS A 89 11.88 -7.54 0.85
C LYS A 89 11.31 -8.50 -0.19
N THR A 90 12.11 -9.43 -0.70
CA THR A 90 11.83 -10.22 -1.91
C THR A 90 10.93 -11.43 -1.69
N ASP A 91 10.81 -11.94 -0.47
CA ASP A 91 10.08 -13.20 -0.24
C ASP A 91 8.56 -13.01 -0.12
N PHE A 92 8.10 -11.80 0.19
CA PHE A 92 6.68 -11.50 0.46
C PHE A 92 5.98 -10.69 -0.63
N ILE A 93 6.75 -10.07 -1.53
CA ILE A 93 6.23 -9.05 -2.43
C ILE A 93 6.30 -9.59 -3.85
N HIS A 94 5.20 -9.46 -4.58
CA HIS A 94 5.14 -9.90 -5.97
C HIS A 94 6.23 -9.21 -6.81
N PRO A 95 6.94 -9.92 -7.72
CA PRO A 95 8.06 -9.35 -8.50
C PRO A 95 7.71 -8.13 -9.35
N GLN A 96 6.43 -7.96 -9.69
CA GLN A 96 5.93 -6.82 -10.48
C GLN A 96 5.45 -5.65 -9.61
N ALA A 97 5.49 -5.77 -8.28
CA ALA A 97 5.06 -4.69 -7.41
C ALA A 97 6.09 -3.55 -7.44
N GLN A 98 5.60 -2.34 -7.65
CA GLN A 98 6.40 -1.13 -7.64
C GLN A 98 6.53 -0.61 -6.21
N CYS A 99 7.75 -0.28 -5.77
CA CYS A 99 7.95 0.43 -4.51
C CYS A 99 7.52 1.88 -4.67
N ILE A 100 6.54 2.31 -3.87
CA ILE A 100 6.04 3.70 -3.86
C ILE A 100 6.53 4.48 -2.63
N PHE A 101 7.07 3.78 -1.62
CA PHE A 101 7.69 4.37 -0.44
C PHE A 101 8.66 3.39 0.23
N ALA A 102 9.79 3.89 0.74
CA ALA A 102 10.70 3.13 1.59
C ALA A 102 11.46 4.05 2.57
N ARG A 103 11.78 3.52 3.76
CA ARG A 103 12.63 4.13 4.77
C ARG A 103 13.82 3.22 5.10
#